data_AF-A0A7C3SRV4-F1
#
_entry.id   AF-A0A7C3SRV4-F1
#
_cell.length_a   1.000
_cell.length_b   1.000
_cell.length_c   1.000
_cell.angle_alpha   90.00
_cell.angle_beta   90.00
_cell.angle_gamma   90.00
#
_symmetry.space_group_name_H-M   'P 1'
#
loop_
_entity.id
_entity.type
_entity.pdbx_description
1 polymer ?
#
loop_
_entity_poly.entity_id
_entity_poly.type
_entity_poly.pdbx_seq_one_letter_code
_entity_poly.pdbx_strand_id
1 'polypeptide(L)' 'MGFQLERLAEAKRWFLQALRDLKAAKDSTNAGNYEWASFQAQQSAEKAVKALLHG' A
#
# COMPACT_ATOMS: atom_id res chain seq x y z
N MET A 1 -20.71 -9.94 -14.61
CA MET A 1 -19.75 -8.93 -15.12
C MET A 1 -19.42 -7.86 -14.08
N GLY A 2 -20.39 -7.34 -13.29
CA GLY A 2 -20.14 -6.31 -12.27
C GLY A 2 -19.16 -6.69 -11.14
N PHE A 3 -19.27 -7.90 -10.59
CA PHE A 3 -18.43 -8.36 -9.48
C PHE A 3 -16.92 -8.38 -9.80
N GLN A 4 -16.53 -8.71 -11.03
CA GLN A 4 -15.12 -8.71 -11.45
C GLN A 4 -14.56 -7.28 -11.55
N LEU A 5 -15.38 -6.33 -12.03
CA LEU A 5 -14.99 -4.92 -12.14
C LEU A 5 -14.80 -4.29 -10.76
N GLU A 6 -15.65 -4.62 -9.79
CA GLU A 6 -15.53 -4.14 -8.41
C GLU A 6 -14.25 -4.66 -7.75
N ARG A 7 -13.93 -5.95 -7.92
CA ARG A 7 -12.69 -6.54 -7.39
C ARG A 7 -11.44 -5.87 -7.97
N LEU A 8 -11.40 -5.64 -9.28
CA LEU A 8 -10.28 -4.93 -9.93
C LEU A 8 -10.15 -3.47 -9.46
N ALA A 9 -11.28 -2.78 -9.22
CA ALA A 9 -11.28 -1.43 -8.68
C ALA A 9 -10.70 -1.41 -7.25
N GLU A 10 -11.06 -2.39 -6.41
CA GLU A 10 -10.56 -2.51 -5.05
C GLU A 10 -9.07 -2.90 -5.03
N ALA A 11 -8.64 -3.80 -5.92
CA ALA A 11 -7.23 -4.12 -6.12
C ALA A 11 -6.40 -2.86 -6.45
N LYS A 12 -6.88 -2.05 -7.40
CA LYS A 12 -6.23 -0.79 -7.77
C LYS A 12 -6.20 0.20 -6.60
N ARG A 13 -7.28 0.30 -5.82
CA ARG A 13 -7.34 1.15 -4.63
C ARG A 13 -6.29 0.75 -3.59
N TRP A 14 -6.20 -0.53 -3.26
CA TRP A 14 -5.21 -1.04 -2.30
C TRP A 14 -3.79 -0.80 -2.78
N PHE A 15 -3.51 -1.03 -4.07
CA PHE A 15 -2.19 -0.84 -4.63
C PHE A 15 -1.76 0.63 -4.60
N LEU A 16 -2.67 1.57 -4.95
CA LEU A 16 -2.38 3.00 -4.86
C LEU A 16 -2.09 3.44 -3.42
N GLN A 17 -2.75 2.83 -2.42
CA GLN A 17 -2.45 3.12 -1.02
C GLN A 17 -1.10 2.54 -0.59
N ALA A 18 -0.76 1.33 -1.03
CA ALA A 18 0.57 0.75 -0.78
C ALA A 18 1.70 1.65 -1.30
N LEU A 19 1.55 2.21 -2.51
CA LEU A 19 2.53 3.14 -3.08
C LEU A 19 2.67 4.43 -2.26
N ARG A 20 1.58 4.95 -1.70
CA ARG A 20 1.61 6.13 -0.81
C ARG A 20 2.33 5.81 0.50
N ASP A 21 2.08 4.64 1.07
CA ASP A 21 2.74 4.20 2.30
C ASP A 21 4.25 3.98 2.07
N LEU A 22 4.64 3.43 0.91
CA LEU A 22 6.05 3.30 0.53
C LEU A 22 6.73 4.66 0.37
N LYS A 23 6.05 5.63 -0.24
CA LYS A 23 6.57 7.01 -0.33
C LYS A 23 6.78 7.59 1.06
N ALA A 24 5.77 7.47 1.94
CA ALA A 24 5.86 7.96 3.31
C ALA A 24 7.00 7.28 4.08
N ALA A 25 7.20 5.97 3.91
CA ALA A 25 8.31 5.25 4.53
C ALA A 25 9.67 5.84 4.13
N LYS A 26 9.86 6.12 2.83
CA LYS A 26 11.08 6.76 2.32
C LYS A 26 11.27 8.18 2.87
N ASP A 27 10.19 8.96 2.93
CA ASP A 27 10.21 10.32 3.49
C ASP A 27 10.61 10.27 4.99
N SER A 28 10.04 9.34 5.77
CA SER A 28 10.38 9.13 7.18
C SER A 28 11.81 8.65 7.38
N THR A 29 12.32 7.76 6.52
CA THR A 29 13.74 7.35 6.53
C THR A 29 14.65 8.55 6.32
N ASN A 30 14.36 9.39 5.33
CA ASN A 30 15.15 10.59 5.04
C ASN A 30 15.09 11.64 6.16
N ALA A 31 13.97 11.68 6.90
CA ALA A 31 13.79 12.55 8.06
C ALA A 31 14.39 11.99 9.37
N GLY A 32 14.92 10.76 9.37
CA GLY A 32 15.47 10.11 10.57
C GLY A 32 14.42 9.48 11.51
N ASN A 33 13.15 9.45 11.10
CA ASN A 33 12.05 8.86 11.86
C ASN A 33 11.94 7.35 11.55
N TYR A 34 12.93 6.57 11.99
CA TYR A 34 13.09 5.17 11.56
C TYR A 34 11.96 4.23 12.03
N GLU A 35 11.36 4.50 13.18
CA GLU A 35 10.19 3.80 13.70
C GLU A 35 8.97 4.02 12.81
N TRP A 36 8.76 5.26 12.35
CA TRP A 36 7.69 5.59 11.41
C TRP A 36 7.96 4.99 10.03
N ALA A 37 9.22 5.02 9.57
CA ALA A 37 9.60 4.39 8.31
C ALA A 37 9.30 2.88 8.33
N SER A 38 9.64 2.18 9.41
CA SER A 38 9.39 0.75 9.57
C SER A 38 7.90 0.42 9.60
N PHE A 39 7.11 1.21 10.35
CA PHE A 39 5.65 1.07 10.38
C PHE A 39 5.02 1.27 8.99
N GLN A 40 5.42 2.33 8.28
CA GLN A 40 4.89 2.65 6.94
C GLN A 40 5.32 1.60 5.90
N ALA A 41 6.53 1.06 6.00
CA ALA A 41 7.00 -0.03 5.15
C ALA A 41 6.17 -1.31 5.34
N GLN A 42 5.86 -1.69 6.59
CA GLN A 42 4.97 -2.82 6.87
C GLN A 42 3.57 -2.57 6.30
N GLN A 43 3.02 -1.37 6.50
CA GLN A 43 1.71 -0.97 5.98
C GLN A 43 1.66 -0.99 4.44
N SER A 44 2.73 -0.58 3.77
CA SER A 44 2.88 -0.69 2.32
C SER A 44 2.81 -2.15 1.86
N ALA A 45 3.59 -3.03 2.49
CA ALA A 45 3.64 -4.45 2.14
C ALA A 45 2.27 -5.12 2.32
N GLU A 46 1.59 -4.88 3.44
CA GLU A 46 0.26 -5.42 3.72
C GLU A 46 -0.75 -5.03 2.64
N LYS A 47 -0.78 -3.74 2.26
CA LYS A 47 -1.73 -3.25 1.25
C LYS A 47 -1.40 -3.73 -0.16
N ALA A 48 -0.13 -3.94 -0.48
CA ALA A 48 0.27 -4.55 -1.74
C ALA A 48 -0.25 -6.00 -1.84
N VAL A 49 -0.14 -6.78 -0.76
CA VAL A 49 -0.69 -8.15 -0.73
C VAL A 49 -2.21 -8.14 -0.83
N LYS A 50 -2.91 -7.22 -0.13
CA LYS A 50 -4.37 -7.04 -0.28
C LYS A 50 -4.76 -6.77 -1.73
N ALA A 51 -4.01 -5.93 -2.44
CA ALA A 51 -4.27 -5.65 -3.84
C ALA A 51 -4.21 -6.92 -4.71
N LEU A 52 -3.24 -7.81 -4.48
CA LEU A 52 -3.11 -9.07 -5.20
C LEU A 52 -4.30 -10.02 -4.93
N LEU A 53 -4.81 -10.04 -3.70
CA LEU A 53 -5.96 -10.89 -3.33
C LEU A 53 -7.28 -10.42 -3.96
N HIS A 54 -7.37 -9.15 -4.37
CA HIS A 54 -8.52 -8.60 -5.07
C HIS A 54 -8.39 -8.62 -6.61
N GLY A 55 -7.20 -8.90 -7.16
CA GLY A 55 -6.91 -8.91 -8.60
C GLY A 55 -7.53 -10.06 -9.39
#